data_AF-G0HUP3-F1
#
_entry.id   AF-G0HUP3-F1
#
_cell.length_a   1.000
_cell.length_b   1.000
_cell.length_c   1.000
_cell.angle_alpha   90.00
_cell.angle_beta   90.00
_cell.angle_gamma   90.00
#
_symmetry.space_group_name_H-M   'P 1'
#
loop_
_entity.id
_entity.type
_entity.pdbx_description
1 polymer ?
#
loop_
_entity_poly.entity_id
_entity_poly.type
_entity_poly.pdbx_seq_one_letter_code
_entity_poly.pdbx_strand_id
1 'polypeptide(L)'
;MVPMSDRREFRDLASPEEAHEVVADLDIDPAPETVPLADARDRVLAERVDADIDVPGFDRASMDGYAVHARDTFGADEADPVTLSVAGEVHAGEEPDVTVESGSVAEISTGAVMPPGADAVVMVERTTETDDGVEIRTSVAPGDNVMLAGADIAAGARALGPGTRITPREIGLLSALGLDEVPVRGRPKVGILSTGDELVRPGDPLDSAAGQIYDVNSYTLAGAVSEAGGDPVMYPHAGDDYAEMERLLHEAADECDLVLSSGSTSASAVDVIYRVIEERGELRLHGVAVKPGKPMLVGTIGDSAYVGLPGYPVSALTIFQTFVAPAVRDAAGRDPPQTATVSGTMAVQERYGEGRRRLMPAGLVEDETGSLLVYPVDKGSGATTSLVDADGFVDVPPGTDYLAEGEAVDVTLFSPAVRPPTLLGMGEDDPLLSRLLDTVSRPRYLPLGSTEGLRRLDNGVPDIAVVAGPTSSDHEATDIGGWQREWGLVVSPDTDVSDLGDLVDGDYRFVNRDSASGLRRSFDDAVDALGEERGVGRAELIDAIDGYELTTKAHESPARKVLASDADAGLGLRATAAKLDLGFVSLGTESVRVLVNPDRREKDSIGSLAEVLSDLGALTDGMAGMEPQ
;
A
#
# COMPACT_ATOMS: atom_id res chain seq x y z
N MET A 1 -46.77 2.99 20.50
CA MET A 1 -45.93 4.09 21.02
C MET A 1 -44.68 3.42 21.56
N VAL A 2 -43.72 3.20 20.66
CA VAL A 2 -42.43 2.58 20.96
C VAL A 2 -41.62 3.62 21.75
N PRO A 3 -40.94 3.27 22.85
CA PRO A 3 -40.15 4.24 23.59
C PRO A 3 -39.03 4.76 22.68
N MET A 4 -38.90 6.08 22.58
CA MET A 4 -37.74 6.72 21.98
C MET A 4 -36.49 6.21 22.69
N SER A 5 -35.50 5.68 21.95
CA SER A 5 -34.27 5.19 22.56
C SER A 5 -33.56 6.34 23.26
N ASP A 6 -33.13 6.11 24.49
CA ASP A 6 -32.21 6.98 25.22
C ASP A 6 -30.85 6.96 24.51
N ARG A 7 -30.71 7.75 23.43
CA ARG A 7 -29.41 7.98 22.80
C ARG A 7 -28.48 8.62 23.83
N ARG A 8 -27.48 7.88 24.33
CA ARG A 8 -26.36 8.44 25.09
C ARG A 8 -25.59 9.41 24.18
N GLU A 9 -25.87 10.71 24.29
CA GLU A 9 -25.20 11.75 23.50
C GLU A 9 -23.72 11.93 23.90
N PHE A 10 -22.87 12.23 22.91
CA PHE A 10 -21.44 12.58 23.05
C PHE A 10 -21.25 13.91 23.81
N ARG A 11 -21.36 13.89 25.15
CA ARG A 11 -21.37 15.13 25.95
C ARG A 11 -19.98 15.68 26.26
N ASP A 12 -18.97 14.81 26.38
CA ASP A 12 -17.57 15.18 26.54
C ASP A 12 -16.73 14.34 25.57
N LEU A 13 -15.90 14.99 24.74
CA LEU A 13 -14.99 14.32 23.80
C LEU A 13 -13.57 14.38 24.35
N ALA A 14 -12.85 13.26 24.35
CA ALA A 14 -11.44 13.21 24.73
C ALA A 14 -10.58 14.01 23.74
N SER A 15 -9.48 14.59 24.23
CA SER A 15 -8.51 15.21 23.33
C SER A 15 -7.75 14.13 22.52
N PRO A 16 -7.19 14.47 21.34
CA PRO A 16 -6.32 13.54 20.61
C PRO A 16 -5.14 13.05 21.46
N GLU A 17 -4.57 13.91 22.30
CA GLU A 17 -3.44 13.58 23.19
C GLU A 17 -3.87 12.57 24.26
N GLU A 18 -5.02 12.78 24.89
CA GLU A 18 -5.62 11.82 25.83
C GLU A 18 -5.89 10.47 25.15
N ALA A 19 -6.38 10.47 23.92
CA ALA A 19 -6.61 9.24 23.16
C ALA A 19 -5.31 8.47 22.86
N HIS A 20 -4.20 9.18 22.56
CA HIS A 20 -2.88 8.55 22.42
C HIS A 20 -2.41 7.92 23.74
N GLU A 21 -2.55 8.62 24.86
CA GLU A 21 -2.16 8.11 26.17
C GLU A 21 -2.97 6.86 26.54
N VAL A 22 -4.29 6.89 26.37
CA VAL A 22 -5.17 5.75 26.71
C VAL A 22 -4.87 4.53 25.84
N VAL A 23 -4.59 4.72 24.54
CA VAL A 23 -4.28 3.59 23.63
C VAL A 23 -2.87 3.05 23.88
N ALA A 24 -1.90 3.89 24.20
CA ALA A 24 -0.54 3.46 24.54
C ALA A 24 -0.47 2.70 25.87
N ASP A 25 -1.42 2.93 26.78
CA ASP A 25 -1.51 2.27 28.10
C ASP A 25 -2.33 0.96 28.05
N LEU A 26 -2.70 0.49 26.85
CA LEU A 26 -3.33 -0.82 26.66
C LEU A 26 -2.26 -1.92 26.73
N ASP A 27 -2.51 -2.94 27.55
CA ASP A 27 -1.64 -4.12 27.63
C ASP A 27 -1.92 -5.03 26.42
N ILE A 28 -1.08 -4.92 25.41
CA ILE A 28 -1.14 -5.71 24.18
C ILE A 28 0.20 -6.40 23.89
N ASP A 29 1.08 -6.49 24.89
CA ASP A 29 2.42 -7.06 24.73
C ASP A 29 2.34 -8.58 24.56
N PRO A 30 2.75 -9.13 23.41
CA PRO A 30 2.69 -10.55 23.19
C PRO A 30 3.81 -11.27 23.95
N ALA A 31 3.54 -12.51 24.36
CA ALA A 31 4.59 -13.39 24.87
C ALA A 31 5.69 -13.62 23.80
N PRO A 32 6.97 -13.72 24.19
CA PRO A 32 8.04 -14.11 23.26
C PRO A 32 7.77 -15.46 22.60
N GLU A 33 8.24 -15.62 21.37
CA GLU A 33 8.13 -16.87 20.62
C GLU A 33 9.47 -17.26 19.98
N THR A 34 9.61 -18.54 19.65
CA THR A 34 10.76 -19.06 18.91
C THR A 34 10.34 -19.31 17.47
N VAL A 35 11.11 -18.79 16.51
CA VAL A 35 10.81 -18.95 15.07
C VAL A 35 12.02 -19.53 14.33
N PRO A 36 11.79 -20.27 13.23
CA PRO A 36 12.88 -20.66 12.33
C PRO A 36 13.67 -19.44 11.83
N LEU A 37 14.98 -19.59 11.66
CA LEU A 37 15.86 -18.51 11.17
C LEU A 37 15.40 -17.97 9.80
N ALA A 38 14.81 -18.81 8.97
CA ALA A 38 14.23 -18.43 7.68
C ALA A 38 13.09 -17.40 7.81
N ASP A 39 12.36 -17.42 8.93
CA ASP A 39 11.21 -16.56 9.22
C ASP A 39 11.58 -15.41 10.17
N ALA A 40 12.86 -15.32 10.57
CA ALA A 40 13.36 -14.37 11.56
C ALA A 40 13.60 -12.96 11.00
N ARG A 41 13.57 -12.79 9.68
CA ARG A 41 13.78 -11.48 9.04
C ARG A 41 12.75 -10.46 9.52
N ASP A 42 13.22 -9.26 9.86
CA ASP A 42 12.40 -8.14 10.37
C ASP A 42 11.68 -8.43 11.70
N ARG A 43 12.07 -9.52 12.40
CA ARG A 43 11.73 -9.78 13.80
C ARG A 43 12.72 -9.10 14.74
N VAL A 44 12.39 -9.06 16.02
CA VAL A 44 13.21 -8.44 17.07
C VAL A 44 13.60 -9.51 18.07
N LEU A 45 14.88 -9.65 18.39
CA LEU A 45 15.33 -10.62 19.38
C LEU A 45 14.69 -10.34 20.75
N ALA A 46 14.09 -11.37 21.35
CA ALA A 46 13.55 -11.28 22.71
C ALA A 46 14.65 -11.44 23.76
N GLU A 47 15.66 -12.24 23.45
CA GLU A 47 16.72 -12.63 24.38
C GLU A 47 18.12 -12.35 23.80
N ARG A 48 19.13 -12.39 24.66
CA ARG A 48 20.54 -12.28 24.25
C ARG A 48 20.95 -13.59 23.58
N VAL A 49 21.68 -13.48 22.47
CA VAL A 49 22.36 -14.61 21.82
C VAL A 49 23.86 -14.50 22.11
N ASP A 50 24.41 -15.52 22.76
CA ASP A 50 25.84 -15.69 22.97
C ASP A 50 26.35 -16.80 22.01
N ALA A 51 27.63 -16.75 21.66
CA ALA A 51 28.23 -17.79 20.81
C ALA A 51 28.52 -19.05 21.63
N ASP A 52 27.93 -20.19 21.28
CA ASP A 52 28.23 -21.47 21.92
C ASP A 52 29.44 -22.20 21.31
N ILE A 53 29.82 -21.77 20.10
CA ILE A 53 30.93 -22.33 19.33
C ILE A 53 31.93 -21.25 18.93
N ASP A 54 33.16 -21.69 18.68
CA ASP A 54 34.14 -20.91 17.97
C ASP A 54 33.80 -20.91 16.46
N VAL A 55 33.98 -19.76 15.80
CA VAL A 55 33.84 -19.60 14.36
C VAL A 55 35.15 -19.02 13.80
N PRO A 56 35.88 -19.77 12.94
CA PRO A 56 35.71 -21.21 12.69
C PRO A 56 35.93 -22.04 13.97
N GLY A 57 35.39 -23.27 14.03
CA GLY A 57 35.54 -24.17 15.19
C GLY A 57 36.86 -24.94 15.26
N PHE A 58 37.80 -24.62 14.38
CA PHE A 58 39.08 -25.30 14.20
C PHE A 58 40.10 -24.35 13.57
N ASP A 59 41.39 -24.65 13.75
CA ASP A 59 42.47 -23.93 13.08
C ASP A 59 42.46 -24.30 11.59
N ARG A 60 42.43 -23.30 10.71
CA ARG A 60 42.32 -23.52 9.26
C ARG A 60 43.36 -22.74 8.45
N ALA A 61 43.73 -23.29 7.30
CA ALA A 61 44.59 -22.60 6.35
C ALA A 61 43.89 -21.35 5.79
N SER A 62 44.61 -20.23 5.72
CA SER A 62 44.11 -18.97 5.13
C SER A 62 44.48 -18.81 3.65
N MET A 63 45.34 -19.68 3.13
CA MET A 63 45.86 -19.68 1.76
C MET A 63 46.07 -21.13 1.29
N ASP A 64 46.10 -21.35 -0.03
CA ASP A 64 46.51 -22.62 -0.63
C ASP A 64 48.04 -22.76 -0.54
N GLY A 65 48.52 -23.97 -0.24
CA GLY A 65 49.95 -24.23 -0.19
C GLY A 65 50.28 -25.47 0.64
N TYR A 66 51.27 -25.36 1.52
CA TYR A 66 51.77 -26.48 2.30
C TYR A 66 51.73 -26.17 3.80
N ALA A 67 51.02 -27.01 4.56
CA ALA A 67 51.04 -27.00 6.02
C ALA A 67 52.37 -27.56 6.51
N VAL A 68 53.06 -26.78 7.35
CA VAL A 68 54.42 -27.05 7.80
C VAL A 68 54.54 -26.91 9.31
N HIS A 69 55.56 -27.54 9.88
CA HIS A 69 56.12 -27.10 11.15
C HIS A 69 57.05 -25.90 10.86
N ALA A 70 56.66 -24.70 11.28
CA ALA A 70 57.28 -23.43 10.89
C ALA A 70 58.80 -23.43 11.09
N ARG A 71 59.29 -24.07 12.15
CA ARG A 71 60.72 -24.17 12.46
C ARG A 71 61.54 -24.87 11.38
N ASP A 72 60.92 -25.76 10.62
CA ASP A 72 61.60 -26.51 9.55
C ASP A 72 61.84 -25.61 8.32
N THR A 73 61.17 -24.45 8.25
CA THR A 73 61.38 -23.43 7.21
C THR A 73 62.38 -22.34 7.61
N PHE A 74 62.91 -22.37 8.85
CA PHE A 74 63.77 -21.30 9.35
C PHE A 74 65.10 -21.24 8.59
N GLY A 75 65.36 -20.07 8.00
CA GLY A 75 66.54 -19.85 7.16
C GLY A 75 66.32 -20.14 5.68
N ALA A 76 65.14 -20.65 5.28
CA ALA A 76 64.78 -20.83 3.88
C ALA A 76 64.59 -19.48 3.17
N ASP A 77 65.22 -19.31 2.00
CA ASP A 77 64.99 -18.18 1.10
C ASP A 77 65.07 -18.62 -0.38
N GLU A 78 64.89 -17.69 -1.32
CA GLU A 78 64.90 -17.98 -2.77
C GLU A 78 66.24 -18.54 -3.27
N ALA A 79 67.35 -18.23 -2.59
CA ALA A 79 68.69 -18.68 -2.96
C ALA A 79 69.10 -19.96 -2.24
N ASP A 80 68.58 -20.20 -1.03
CA ASP A 80 68.83 -21.39 -0.21
C ASP A 80 67.49 -21.99 0.29
N PRO A 81 66.76 -22.73 -0.58
CA PRO A 81 65.48 -23.35 -0.20
C PRO A 81 65.68 -24.58 0.69
N VAL A 82 64.68 -24.86 1.52
CA VAL A 82 64.62 -26.11 2.30
C VAL A 82 63.68 -27.09 1.62
N THR A 83 64.15 -28.30 1.33
CA THR A 83 63.31 -29.37 0.77
C THR A 83 62.69 -30.22 1.88
N LEU A 84 61.36 -30.37 1.85
CA LEU A 84 60.59 -31.17 2.81
C LEU A 84 59.78 -32.25 2.07
N SER A 85 59.61 -33.43 2.68
CA SER A 85 58.86 -34.53 2.05
C SER A 85 57.35 -34.35 2.19
N VAL A 86 56.58 -34.64 1.15
CA VAL A 86 55.10 -34.56 1.21
C VAL A 86 54.54 -35.80 1.92
N ALA A 87 53.86 -35.58 3.05
CA ALA A 87 53.21 -36.62 3.84
C ALA A 87 51.79 -36.95 3.35
N GLY A 88 51.14 -36.02 2.64
CA GLY A 88 49.86 -36.19 1.96
C GLY A 88 49.17 -34.84 1.73
N GLU A 89 47.85 -34.84 1.61
CA GLU A 89 47.02 -33.67 1.28
C GLU A 89 45.82 -33.56 2.22
N VAL A 90 45.34 -32.33 2.44
CA VAL A 90 44.13 -32.03 3.22
C VAL A 90 43.29 -31.00 2.47
N HIS A 91 42.06 -31.37 2.09
CA HIS A 91 41.14 -30.47 1.41
C HIS A 91 40.09 -29.87 2.36
N ALA A 92 39.44 -28.80 1.92
CA ALA A 92 38.38 -28.16 2.67
C ALA A 92 37.17 -29.11 2.84
N GLY A 93 36.72 -29.27 4.08
CA GLY A 93 35.60 -30.15 4.43
C GLY A 93 35.99 -31.58 4.81
N GLU A 94 37.29 -31.90 4.85
CA GLU A 94 37.81 -33.22 5.22
C GLU A 94 38.47 -33.19 6.60
N GLU A 95 38.43 -34.32 7.30
CA GLU A 95 39.23 -34.55 8.51
C GLU A 95 40.67 -34.89 8.08
N PRO A 96 41.72 -34.30 8.69
CA PRO A 96 43.09 -34.63 8.32
C PRO A 96 43.45 -36.08 8.63
N ASP A 97 43.71 -36.87 7.58
CA ASP A 97 44.19 -38.27 7.70
C ASP A 97 45.72 -38.36 7.81
N VAL A 98 46.41 -37.22 7.79
CA VAL A 98 47.87 -37.09 7.80
C VAL A 98 48.34 -36.25 8.97
N THR A 99 49.55 -36.54 9.46
CA THR A 99 50.23 -35.77 10.51
C THR A 99 51.52 -35.21 9.93
N VAL A 100 51.76 -33.92 10.15
CA VAL A 100 52.97 -33.24 9.71
C VAL A 100 54.05 -33.45 10.77
N GLU A 101 54.97 -34.36 10.47
CA GLU A 101 56.16 -34.61 11.28
C GLU A 101 57.30 -33.66 10.86
N SER A 102 58.30 -33.48 11.72
CA SER A 102 59.45 -32.63 11.37
C SER A 102 60.19 -33.15 10.13
N GLY A 103 60.44 -32.25 9.18
CA GLY A 103 61.02 -32.58 7.87
C GLY A 103 59.99 -32.92 6.80
N SER A 104 58.69 -32.84 7.11
CA SER A 104 57.60 -33.13 6.18
C SER A 104 56.60 -31.98 6.06
N VAL A 105 55.76 -32.03 5.02
CA VAL A 105 54.65 -31.09 4.78
C VAL A 105 53.40 -31.84 4.33
N ALA A 106 52.24 -31.22 4.50
CA ALA A 106 51.01 -31.67 3.82
C ALA A 106 50.55 -30.59 2.87
N GLU A 107 50.18 -30.95 1.63
CA GLU A 107 49.47 -30.03 0.75
C GLU A 107 48.13 -29.66 1.38
N ILE A 108 47.78 -28.37 1.38
CA ILE A 108 46.59 -27.89 2.06
C ILE A 108 45.88 -26.82 1.23
N SER A 109 44.56 -26.98 1.12
CA SER A 109 43.69 -25.99 0.49
C SER A 109 43.20 -24.95 1.50
N THR A 110 42.88 -23.74 1.02
CA THR A 110 42.31 -22.65 1.81
C THR A 110 41.02 -23.12 2.49
N GLY A 111 40.94 -22.88 3.79
CA GLY A 111 39.80 -23.27 4.62
C GLY A 111 39.84 -24.72 5.13
N ALA A 112 40.80 -25.54 4.71
CA ALA A 112 41.01 -26.88 5.25
C ALA A 112 41.52 -26.84 6.69
N VAL A 113 41.21 -27.89 7.45
CA VAL A 113 41.64 -28.07 8.84
C VAL A 113 43.17 -28.24 8.88
N MET A 114 43.85 -27.54 9.80
CA MET A 114 45.28 -27.72 9.99
C MET A 114 45.58 -29.16 10.46
N PRO A 115 46.43 -29.93 9.75
CA PRO A 115 46.79 -31.28 10.17
C PRO A 115 47.59 -31.25 11.48
N PRO A 116 47.45 -32.26 12.35
CA PRO A 116 48.25 -32.36 13.56
C PRO A 116 49.75 -32.23 13.27
N GLY A 117 50.46 -31.46 14.09
CA GLY A 117 51.91 -31.23 13.96
C GLY A 117 52.30 -30.02 13.11
N ALA A 118 51.40 -29.50 12.27
CA ALA A 118 51.61 -28.23 11.56
C ALA A 118 51.20 -27.03 12.43
N ASP A 119 51.95 -25.92 12.31
CA ASP A 119 51.66 -24.66 13.01
C ASP A 119 51.73 -23.42 12.09
N ALA A 120 52.01 -23.59 10.80
CA ALA A 120 51.98 -22.52 9.79
C ALA A 120 51.66 -23.08 8.39
N VAL A 121 51.32 -22.19 7.45
CA VAL A 121 51.15 -22.54 6.03
C VAL A 121 52.07 -21.69 5.16
N VAL A 122 52.82 -22.32 4.25
CA VAL A 122 53.57 -21.63 3.20
C VAL A 122 52.72 -21.59 1.94
N MET A 123 52.47 -20.39 1.39
CA MET A 123 51.68 -20.23 0.17
C MET A 123 52.33 -20.95 -1.02
N VAL A 124 51.53 -21.55 -1.89
CA VAL A 124 52.01 -22.32 -3.05
C VAL A 124 52.99 -21.54 -3.94
N GLU A 125 52.81 -20.23 -4.11
CA GLU A 125 53.69 -19.36 -4.90
C GLU A 125 55.11 -19.25 -4.35
N ARG A 126 55.32 -19.64 -3.09
CA ARG A 126 56.61 -19.67 -2.40
C ARG A 126 57.20 -21.06 -2.30
N THR A 127 56.68 -21.99 -3.10
CA THR A 127 57.12 -23.37 -3.11
C THR A 127 57.39 -23.87 -4.53
N THR A 128 58.12 -24.98 -4.65
CA THR A 128 58.26 -25.69 -5.93
C THR A 128 58.35 -27.17 -5.69
N GLU A 129 57.51 -27.93 -6.38
CA GLU A 129 57.55 -29.38 -6.37
C GLU A 129 58.78 -29.91 -7.11
N THR A 130 59.41 -30.93 -6.53
CA THR A 130 60.58 -31.62 -7.06
C THR A 130 60.41 -33.13 -6.88
N ASP A 131 61.30 -33.92 -7.50
CA ASP A 131 61.27 -35.38 -7.37
C ASP A 131 61.53 -35.85 -5.92
N ASP A 132 62.19 -35.03 -5.09
CA ASP A 132 62.59 -35.34 -3.70
C ASP A 132 61.63 -34.76 -2.64
N GLY A 133 60.60 -34.03 -3.04
CA GLY A 133 59.66 -33.34 -2.15
C GLY A 133 59.32 -31.93 -2.61
N VAL A 134 59.03 -31.03 -1.67
CA VAL A 134 58.67 -29.63 -1.95
C VAL A 134 59.77 -28.71 -1.45
N GLU A 135 60.30 -27.88 -2.33
CA GLU A 135 61.20 -26.77 -1.97
C GLU A 135 60.41 -25.62 -1.38
N ILE A 136 60.71 -25.26 -0.14
CA ILE A 136 60.20 -24.08 0.55
C ILE A 136 61.20 -22.94 0.34
N ARG A 137 60.76 -21.84 -0.28
CA ARG A 137 61.60 -20.67 -0.64
C ARG A 137 61.43 -19.46 0.27
N THR A 138 60.68 -19.62 1.36
CA THR A 138 60.50 -18.59 2.38
C THR A 138 60.32 -19.21 3.75
N SER A 139 60.90 -18.60 4.77
CA SER A 139 60.56 -18.93 6.15
C SER A 139 59.18 -18.37 6.52
N VAL A 140 58.42 -19.12 7.31
CA VAL A 140 57.19 -18.68 7.98
C VAL A 140 57.34 -18.80 9.50
N ALA A 141 56.61 -17.97 10.25
CA ALA A 141 56.53 -18.06 11.70
C ALA A 141 55.30 -18.89 12.14
N PRO A 142 55.31 -19.48 13.35
CA PRO A 142 54.12 -20.13 13.90
C PRO A 142 52.91 -19.19 13.88
N GLY A 143 51.80 -19.66 13.33
CA GLY A 143 50.55 -18.91 13.12
C GLY A 143 50.45 -18.20 11.76
N ASP A 144 51.52 -18.11 10.97
CA ASP A 144 51.45 -17.48 9.66
C ASP A 144 50.52 -18.26 8.71
N ASN A 145 49.63 -17.51 8.06
CA ASN A 145 48.59 -18.04 7.16
C ASN A 145 47.67 -19.08 7.81
N VAL A 146 47.55 -19.08 9.14
CA VAL A 146 46.59 -19.89 9.91
C VAL A 146 45.56 -18.98 10.55
N MET A 147 44.28 -19.27 10.35
CA MET A 147 43.19 -18.67 11.09
C MET A 147 42.82 -19.61 12.24
N LEU A 148 43.11 -19.19 13.47
CA LEU A 148 42.82 -19.99 14.66
C LEU A 148 41.31 -20.15 14.87
N ALA A 149 40.93 -21.21 15.59
CA ALA A 149 39.59 -21.37 16.08
C ALA A 149 39.13 -20.11 16.85
N GLY A 150 37.91 -19.65 16.56
CA GLY A 150 37.30 -18.50 17.23
C GLY A 150 37.84 -17.14 16.81
N ALA A 151 38.67 -17.08 15.78
CA ALA A 151 39.26 -15.82 15.30
C ALA A 151 38.23 -14.82 14.73
N ASP A 152 37.07 -15.30 14.28
CA ASP A 152 35.93 -14.43 13.91
C ASP A 152 35.00 -14.26 15.12
N ILE A 153 34.48 -15.37 15.66
CA ILE A 153 33.61 -15.36 16.83
C ILE A 153 34.10 -16.39 17.83
N ALA A 154 34.47 -15.94 19.03
CA ALA A 154 34.89 -16.84 20.10
C ALA A 154 33.70 -17.36 20.90
N ALA A 155 33.74 -18.64 21.28
CA ALA A 155 32.76 -19.22 22.20
C ALA A 155 32.70 -18.43 23.52
N GLY A 156 31.49 -18.18 24.01
CA GLY A 156 31.19 -17.34 25.16
C GLY A 156 31.16 -15.83 24.87
N ALA A 157 31.49 -15.39 23.66
CA ALA A 157 31.34 -13.99 23.26
C ALA A 157 29.85 -13.64 23.11
N ARG A 158 29.50 -12.41 23.48
CA ARG A 158 28.16 -11.87 23.24
C ARG A 158 28.01 -11.54 21.76
N ALA A 159 27.09 -12.21 21.07
CA ALA A 159 26.85 -11.99 19.63
C ALA A 159 25.81 -10.90 19.40
N LEU A 160 24.57 -11.09 19.87
CA LEU A 160 23.45 -10.16 19.69
C LEU A 160 22.70 -9.91 21.00
N GLY A 161 22.12 -8.71 21.15
CA GLY A 161 21.35 -8.33 22.33
C GLY A 161 19.82 -8.43 22.10
N PRO A 162 19.04 -8.51 23.20
CA PRO A 162 17.60 -8.34 23.09
C PRO A 162 17.28 -6.93 22.56
N GLY A 163 16.20 -6.82 21.78
CA GLY A 163 15.82 -5.58 21.08
C GLY A 163 16.53 -5.36 19.75
N THR A 164 17.48 -6.21 19.35
CA THR A 164 18.09 -6.14 18.03
C THR A 164 17.09 -6.58 16.95
N ARG A 165 16.84 -5.71 15.97
CA ARG A 165 16.11 -6.05 14.75
C ARG A 165 16.96 -6.93 13.86
N ILE A 166 16.42 -8.06 13.44
CA ILE A 166 17.11 -9.05 12.62
C ILE A 166 17.03 -8.65 11.15
N THR A 167 18.16 -8.21 10.58
CA THR A 167 18.33 -7.92 9.15
C THR A 167 19.12 -9.06 8.48
N PRO A 168 19.36 -9.04 7.14
CA PRO A 168 20.19 -10.05 6.49
C PRO A 168 21.57 -10.24 7.12
N ARG A 169 22.12 -9.19 7.77
CA ARG A 169 23.42 -9.24 8.47
C ARG A 169 23.35 -10.11 9.71
N GLU A 170 22.36 -9.88 10.56
CA GLU A 170 22.15 -10.65 11.78
C GLU A 170 21.78 -12.10 11.45
N ILE A 171 21.01 -12.34 10.39
CA ILE A 171 20.73 -13.70 9.90
C ILE A 171 22.03 -14.44 9.55
N GLY A 172 22.95 -13.78 8.85
CA GLY A 172 24.25 -14.37 8.52
C GLY A 172 25.07 -14.74 9.76
N LEU A 173 25.08 -13.88 10.78
CA LEU A 173 25.72 -14.15 12.05
C LEU A 173 25.09 -15.33 12.81
N LEU A 174 23.75 -15.33 12.94
CA LEU A 174 23.00 -16.40 13.60
C LEU A 174 23.21 -17.74 12.89
N SER A 175 23.23 -17.73 11.55
CA SER A 175 23.55 -18.91 10.74
C SER A 175 24.99 -19.38 10.94
N ALA A 176 25.96 -18.47 11.05
CA ALA A 176 27.36 -18.82 11.29
C ALA A 176 27.57 -19.44 12.69
N LEU A 177 26.72 -19.08 13.66
CA LEU A 177 26.66 -19.72 14.98
C LEU A 177 25.94 -21.07 14.98
N GLY A 178 25.37 -21.49 13.84
CA GLY A 178 24.66 -22.75 13.70
C GLY A 178 23.23 -22.76 14.25
N LEU A 179 22.62 -21.57 14.46
CA LEU A 179 21.26 -21.47 14.97
C LEU A 179 20.24 -21.69 13.84
N ASP A 180 19.34 -22.64 14.02
CA ASP A 180 18.21 -22.93 13.13
C ASP A 180 16.92 -22.24 13.56
N GLU A 181 16.78 -21.94 14.86
CA GLU A 181 15.68 -21.18 15.44
C GLU A 181 16.18 -20.06 16.35
N VAL A 182 15.39 -18.99 16.49
CA VAL A 182 15.75 -17.82 17.28
C VAL A 182 14.59 -17.32 18.15
N PRO A 183 14.86 -16.92 19.42
CA PRO A 183 13.87 -16.33 20.30
C PRO A 183 13.62 -14.87 19.90
N VAL A 184 12.41 -14.58 19.47
CA VAL A 184 11.97 -13.26 19.02
C VAL A 184 10.82 -12.77 19.88
N ARG A 185 10.62 -11.44 19.92
CA ARG A 185 9.39 -10.86 20.45
C ARG A 185 8.21 -11.43 19.67
N GLY A 186 7.13 -11.75 20.38
CA GLY A 186 5.88 -12.18 19.76
C GLY A 186 5.28 -11.09 18.89
N ARG A 187 4.20 -11.43 18.20
CA ARG A 187 3.36 -10.46 17.48
C ARG A 187 2.04 -10.32 18.23
N PRO A 188 1.57 -9.09 18.50
CA PRO A 188 0.25 -8.92 19.10
C PRO A 188 -0.80 -9.47 18.13
N LYS A 189 -1.63 -10.40 18.62
CA LYS A 189 -2.77 -10.92 17.88
C LYS A 189 -3.88 -9.89 17.91
N VAL A 190 -4.33 -9.47 16.73
CA VAL A 190 -5.35 -8.44 16.59
C VAL A 190 -6.59 -9.03 15.92
N GLY A 191 -7.64 -9.26 16.70
CA GLY A 191 -8.94 -9.69 16.22
C GLY A 191 -9.65 -8.56 15.49
N ILE A 192 -10.20 -8.83 14.30
CA ILE A 192 -10.90 -7.84 13.49
C ILE A 192 -12.33 -8.31 13.26
N LEU A 193 -13.28 -7.49 13.68
CA LEU A 193 -14.71 -7.76 13.59
C LEU A 193 -15.43 -6.60 12.90
N SER A 194 -16.12 -6.86 11.80
CA SER A 194 -16.98 -5.86 11.16
C SER A 194 -18.44 -6.07 11.57
N THR A 195 -19.17 -4.97 11.74
CA THR A 195 -20.60 -4.98 12.08
C THR A 195 -21.43 -4.37 10.97
N GLY A 196 -22.55 -5.00 10.59
CA GLY A 196 -23.52 -4.46 9.63
C GLY A 196 -24.15 -5.54 8.76
N ASP A 197 -25.49 -5.54 8.68
CA ASP A 197 -26.26 -6.47 7.85
C ASP A 197 -26.06 -6.23 6.34
N GLU A 198 -25.57 -5.05 5.97
CA GLU A 198 -25.23 -4.71 4.59
C GLU A 198 -23.94 -5.39 4.12
N LEU A 199 -23.10 -5.91 5.02
CA LEU A 199 -21.76 -6.38 4.69
C LEU A 199 -21.76 -7.83 4.21
N VAL A 200 -21.10 -8.08 3.08
CA VAL A 200 -20.77 -9.42 2.59
C VAL A 200 -19.28 -9.55 2.32
N ARG A 201 -18.73 -10.77 2.33
CA ARG A 201 -17.29 -10.97 2.08
C ARG A 201 -17.01 -11.03 0.57
N PRO A 202 -15.85 -10.52 0.12
CA PRO A 202 -15.37 -10.76 -1.24
C PRO A 202 -15.36 -12.25 -1.59
N GLY A 203 -15.97 -12.59 -2.72
CA GLY A 203 -16.16 -13.97 -3.19
C GLY A 203 -17.57 -14.52 -2.97
N ASP A 204 -18.33 -13.95 -2.02
CA ASP A 204 -19.74 -14.27 -1.85
C ASP A 204 -20.62 -13.48 -2.84
N PRO A 205 -21.81 -14.00 -3.21
CA PRO A 205 -22.77 -13.27 -4.03
C PRO A 205 -23.22 -11.96 -3.35
N LEU A 206 -23.24 -10.89 -4.11
CA LEU A 206 -23.72 -9.57 -3.67
C LEU A 206 -25.18 -9.35 -4.11
N ASP A 207 -26.09 -9.13 -3.16
CA ASP A 207 -27.45 -8.66 -3.45
C ASP A 207 -27.53 -7.13 -3.34
N SER A 208 -27.33 -6.45 -4.47
CA SER A 208 -27.47 -4.99 -4.53
C SER A 208 -28.91 -4.51 -4.29
N ALA A 209 -29.93 -5.34 -4.54
CA ALA A 209 -31.33 -4.96 -4.27
C ALA A 209 -31.65 -4.97 -2.78
N ALA A 210 -30.95 -5.81 -2.01
CA ALA A 210 -30.96 -5.79 -0.54
C ALA A 210 -30.07 -4.69 0.07
N GLY A 211 -29.34 -3.93 -0.76
CA GLY A 211 -28.44 -2.87 -0.30
C GLY A 211 -27.09 -3.37 0.21
N GLN A 212 -26.69 -4.59 -0.14
CA GLN A 212 -25.43 -5.16 0.31
C GLN A 212 -24.22 -4.49 -0.36
N ILE A 213 -23.13 -4.43 0.38
CA ILE A 213 -21.81 -3.96 -0.04
C ILE A 213 -20.74 -4.93 0.48
N TYR A 214 -19.58 -4.97 -0.19
CA TYR A 214 -18.47 -5.78 0.30
C TYR A 214 -17.80 -5.15 1.53
N ASP A 215 -17.39 -5.99 2.47
CA ASP A 215 -16.58 -5.58 3.62
C ASP A 215 -15.18 -5.14 3.16
N VAL A 216 -14.92 -3.84 3.26
CA VAL A 216 -13.64 -3.20 2.93
C VAL A 216 -12.74 -3.08 4.16
N ASN A 217 -13.33 -2.78 5.32
CA ASN A 217 -12.59 -2.39 6.51
C ASN A 217 -11.80 -3.57 7.08
N SER A 218 -12.39 -4.77 7.13
CA SER A 218 -11.69 -5.93 7.69
C SER A 218 -10.37 -6.20 6.97
N TYR A 219 -10.40 -6.18 5.64
CA TYR A 219 -9.22 -6.41 4.81
C TYR A 219 -8.22 -5.26 4.88
N THR A 220 -8.71 -4.02 4.91
CA THR A 220 -7.86 -2.83 5.05
C THR A 220 -7.12 -2.82 6.38
N LEU A 221 -7.83 -3.10 7.48
CA LEU A 221 -7.27 -3.17 8.82
C LEU A 221 -6.34 -4.38 8.99
N ALA A 222 -6.66 -5.54 8.40
CA ALA A 222 -5.77 -6.70 8.44
C ALA A 222 -4.41 -6.40 7.78
N GLY A 223 -4.43 -5.73 6.63
CA GLY A 223 -3.21 -5.23 5.98
C GLY A 223 -2.45 -4.24 6.85
N ALA A 224 -3.14 -3.26 7.43
CA ALA A 224 -2.54 -2.23 8.27
C ALA A 224 -1.94 -2.77 9.58
N VAL A 225 -2.59 -3.78 10.21
CA VAL A 225 -2.07 -4.52 11.37
C VAL A 225 -0.79 -5.26 11.01
N SER A 226 -0.78 -5.98 9.88
CA SER A 226 0.41 -6.71 9.41
C SER A 226 1.59 -5.77 9.16
N GLU A 227 1.33 -4.61 8.55
CA GLU A 227 2.32 -3.57 8.31
C GLU A 227 2.85 -2.97 9.62
N ALA A 228 1.99 -2.77 10.63
CA ALA A 228 2.37 -2.36 11.98
C ALA A 228 3.16 -3.45 12.73
N GLY A 229 3.01 -4.74 12.35
CA GLY A 229 3.73 -5.88 12.93
C GLY A 229 2.94 -6.80 13.83
N GLY A 230 1.63 -6.58 13.94
CA GLY A 230 0.72 -7.52 14.56
C GLY A 230 0.36 -8.69 13.65
N ASP A 231 -0.36 -9.65 14.22
CA ASP A 231 -0.94 -10.81 13.54
C ASP A 231 -2.47 -10.66 13.45
N PRO A 232 -3.03 -10.33 12.28
CA PRO A 232 -4.46 -10.08 12.15
C PRO A 232 -5.28 -11.37 12.10
N VAL A 233 -6.34 -11.44 12.91
CA VAL A 233 -7.31 -12.54 12.91
C VAL A 233 -8.69 -12.02 12.50
N MET A 234 -9.18 -12.43 11.32
CA MET A 234 -10.47 -11.99 10.81
C MET A 234 -11.62 -12.86 11.30
N TYR A 235 -12.47 -12.31 12.16
CA TYR A 235 -13.69 -12.96 12.63
C TYR A 235 -14.85 -12.81 11.63
N PRO A 236 -15.87 -13.70 11.66
CA PRO A 236 -17.11 -13.49 10.92
C PRO A 236 -17.68 -12.09 11.15
N HIS A 237 -18.32 -11.50 10.13
CA HIS A 237 -19.03 -10.25 10.34
C HIS A 237 -20.22 -10.51 11.27
N ALA A 238 -20.47 -9.60 12.20
CA ALA A 238 -21.63 -9.64 13.06
C ALA A 238 -22.75 -8.82 12.41
N GLY A 239 -23.88 -9.45 12.10
CA GLY A 239 -25.10 -8.74 11.73
C GLY A 239 -25.74 -8.03 12.94
N ASP A 240 -26.99 -7.61 12.81
CA ASP A 240 -27.77 -6.99 13.90
C ASP A 240 -28.27 -7.99 14.96
N ASP A 241 -27.81 -9.26 14.94
CA ASP A 241 -28.05 -10.22 16.02
C ASP A 241 -27.14 -9.92 17.22
N TYR A 242 -27.75 -9.36 18.26
CA TYR A 242 -27.07 -9.00 19.51
C TYR A 242 -26.39 -10.17 20.22
N ALA A 243 -26.95 -11.38 20.18
CA ALA A 243 -26.37 -12.53 20.86
C ALA A 243 -25.14 -13.03 20.10
N GLU A 244 -25.20 -13.02 18.77
CA GLU A 244 -24.06 -13.42 17.94
C GLU A 244 -22.92 -12.41 18.02
N MET A 245 -23.22 -11.10 18.01
CA MET A 245 -22.21 -10.05 18.17
C MET A 245 -21.49 -10.16 19.53
N GLU A 246 -22.24 -10.37 20.62
CA GLU A 246 -21.67 -10.60 21.95
C GLU A 246 -20.78 -11.84 21.99
N ARG A 247 -21.26 -12.95 21.40
CA ARG A 247 -20.51 -14.20 21.32
C ARG A 247 -19.17 -14.02 20.59
N LEU A 248 -19.19 -13.34 19.43
CA LEU A 248 -18.00 -13.08 18.63
C LEU A 248 -17.02 -12.12 19.31
N LEU A 249 -17.51 -11.08 20.00
CA LEU A 249 -16.65 -10.17 20.76
C LEU A 249 -15.97 -10.88 21.93
N HIS A 250 -16.66 -11.77 22.64
CA HIS A 250 -16.05 -12.60 23.68
C HIS A 250 -15.05 -13.60 23.12
N GLU A 251 -15.38 -14.28 22.01
CA GLU A 251 -14.46 -15.21 21.34
C GLU A 251 -13.17 -14.49 20.90
N ALA A 252 -13.30 -13.32 20.27
CA ALA A 252 -12.16 -12.52 19.86
C ALA A 252 -11.31 -12.04 21.05
N ALA A 253 -11.96 -11.61 22.14
CA ALA A 253 -11.27 -11.17 23.35
C ALA A 253 -10.55 -12.32 24.09
N ASP A 254 -11.08 -13.54 24.04
CA ASP A 254 -10.44 -14.70 24.67
C ASP A 254 -9.22 -15.21 23.86
N GLU A 255 -9.11 -14.86 22.57
CA GLU A 255 -8.10 -15.37 21.64
C GLU A 255 -7.04 -14.34 21.21
N CYS A 256 -7.30 -13.04 21.37
CA CYS A 256 -6.49 -11.94 20.85
C CYS A 256 -6.05 -10.95 21.94
N ASP A 257 -4.89 -10.33 21.76
CA ASP A 257 -4.37 -9.28 22.65
C ASP A 257 -5.13 -7.94 22.45
N LEU A 258 -5.62 -7.70 21.22
CA LEU A 258 -6.42 -6.53 20.86
C LEU A 258 -7.59 -6.92 19.95
N VAL A 259 -8.79 -6.41 20.23
CA VAL A 259 -9.95 -6.52 19.35
C VAL A 259 -10.26 -5.16 18.71
N LEU A 260 -10.25 -5.14 17.38
CA LEU A 260 -10.71 -4.03 16.56
C LEU A 260 -12.10 -4.33 16.03
N SER A 261 -13.01 -3.37 16.16
CA SER A 261 -14.28 -3.44 15.46
C SER A 261 -14.47 -2.28 14.48
N SER A 262 -15.00 -2.58 13.30
CA SER A 262 -15.34 -1.59 12.29
C SER A 262 -16.87 -1.49 12.14
N GLY A 263 -17.40 -0.27 12.00
CA GLY A 263 -18.86 -0.07 11.91
C GLY A 263 -19.58 0.17 13.24
N SER A 264 -18.84 0.25 14.35
CA SER A 264 -19.33 0.42 15.73
C SER A 264 -19.92 1.80 16.07
N THR A 265 -20.63 2.40 15.11
CA THR A 265 -21.21 3.75 15.24
C THR A 265 -22.74 3.73 15.07
N SER A 266 -23.31 2.60 14.67
CA SER A 266 -24.76 2.39 14.67
C SER A 266 -25.25 2.27 16.13
N ALA A 267 -26.44 2.78 16.40
CA ALA A 267 -26.98 2.77 17.77
C ALA A 267 -27.13 1.33 18.31
N SER A 268 -27.50 0.37 17.47
CA SER A 268 -27.64 -1.05 17.84
C SER A 268 -26.30 -1.68 18.21
N ALA A 269 -25.27 -1.55 17.36
CA ALA A 269 -23.96 -2.15 17.62
C ALA A 269 -23.28 -1.52 18.84
N VAL A 270 -23.38 -0.19 18.98
CA VAL A 270 -22.83 0.56 20.12
C VAL A 270 -23.42 0.06 21.45
N ASP A 271 -24.73 -0.19 21.50
CA ASP A 271 -25.38 -0.68 22.72
C ASP A 271 -24.89 -2.07 23.14
N VAL A 272 -24.61 -2.98 22.18
CA VAL A 272 -24.00 -4.29 22.48
C VAL A 272 -22.58 -4.14 22.97
N ILE A 273 -21.78 -3.34 22.27
CA ILE A 273 -20.37 -3.11 22.62
C ILE A 273 -20.27 -2.57 24.05
N TYR A 274 -21.13 -1.63 24.44
CA TYR A 274 -21.21 -1.17 25.82
C TYR A 274 -21.53 -2.28 26.79
N ARG A 275 -22.53 -3.11 26.50
CA ARG A 275 -22.89 -4.24 27.36
C ARG A 275 -21.71 -5.19 27.54
N VAL A 276 -21.06 -5.59 26.45
CA VAL A 276 -19.92 -6.53 26.47
C VAL A 276 -18.75 -5.97 27.28
N ILE A 277 -18.41 -4.69 27.08
CA ILE A 277 -17.36 -4.01 27.84
C ILE A 277 -17.75 -3.87 29.31
N GLU A 278 -18.95 -3.40 29.64
CA GLU A 278 -19.42 -3.23 31.03
C GLU A 278 -19.51 -4.57 31.79
N GLU A 279 -19.71 -5.69 31.10
CA GLU A 279 -19.79 -7.03 31.71
C GLU A 279 -18.43 -7.65 32.04
N ARG A 280 -17.41 -7.46 31.20
CA ARG A 280 -16.10 -8.14 31.34
C ARG A 280 -14.89 -7.22 31.37
N GLY A 281 -15.05 -5.91 31.32
CA GLY A 281 -13.91 -5.00 31.33
C GLY A 281 -14.32 -3.57 31.67
N GLU A 282 -13.64 -2.63 31.04
CA GLU A 282 -13.77 -1.20 31.34
C GLU A 282 -13.71 -0.38 30.05
N LEU A 283 -14.68 0.52 29.90
CA LEU A 283 -14.65 1.57 28.87
C LEU A 283 -13.77 2.71 29.37
N ARG A 284 -12.63 2.92 28.71
CA ARG A 284 -11.66 3.97 29.07
C ARG A 284 -11.88 5.27 28.32
N LEU A 285 -12.35 5.20 27.07
CA LEU A 285 -12.58 6.36 26.22
C LEU A 285 -13.84 6.19 25.37
N HIS A 286 -14.62 7.27 25.26
CA HIS A 286 -15.77 7.32 24.38
C HIS A 286 -15.81 8.63 23.60
N GLY A 287 -15.27 8.55 22.38
CA GLY A 287 -15.25 9.60 21.40
C GLY A 287 -14.09 10.57 21.56
N VAL A 288 -13.52 10.97 20.42
CA VAL A 288 -12.32 11.80 20.34
C VAL A 288 -12.63 13.07 19.55
N ALA A 289 -12.03 14.20 19.92
CA ALA A 289 -12.18 15.50 19.28
C ALA A 289 -11.46 15.63 17.92
N VAL A 290 -11.60 14.60 17.05
CA VAL A 290 -11.01 14.52 15.71
C VAL A 290 -12.07 14.46 14.59
N LYS A 291 -11.69 14.85 13.38
CA LYS A 291 -12.48 14.71 12.15
C LYS A 291 -11.62 14.13 11.01
N PRO A 292 -11.97 12.98 10.42
CA PRO A 292 -13.00 12.03 10.86
C PRO A 292 -12.61 11.31 12.17
N GLY A 293 -13.50 10.49 12.74
CA GLY A 293 -13.16 9.64 13.91
C GLY A 293 -13.84 9.95 15.23
N LYS A 294 -14.79 10.90 15.27
CA LYS A 294 -15.53 11.28 16.48
C LYS A 294 -16.00 10.10 17.37
N PRO A 295 -16.59 9.00 16.86
CA PRO A 295 -17.18 7.96 17.71
C PRO A 295 -16.22 6.83 18.11
N MET A 296 -14.90 7.06 18.10
CA MET A 296 -13.92 6.05 18.51
C MET A 296 -14.16 5.59 19.96
N LEU A 297 -14.10 4.28 20.21
CA LEU A 297 -14.22 3.68 21.55
C LEU A 297 -12.89 3.04 21.92
N VAL A 298 -12.47 3.16 23.18
CA VAL A 298 -11.32 2.43 23.73
C VAL A 298 -11.68 1.84 25.07
N GLY A 299 -11.29 0.59 25.29
CA GLY A 299 -11.54 -0.11 26.53
C GLY A 299 -10.85 -1.45 26.60
N THR A 300 -11.38 -2.32 27.46
CA THR A 300 -10.93 -3.69 27.67
C THR A 300 -12.13 -4.63 27.72
N ILE A 301 -11.94 -5.86 27.27
CA ILE A 301 -12.91 -6.96 27.38
C ILE A 301 -12.12 -8.16 27.92
N GLY A 302 -12.33 -8.53 29.18
CA GLY A 302 -11.47 -9.50 29.85
C GLY A 302 -10.05 -8.97 29.97
N ASP A 303 -9.08 -9.78 29.54
CA ASP A 303 -7.66 -9.41 29.48
C ASP A 303 -7.28 -8.74 28.15
N SER A 304 -8.20 -8.70 27.16
CA SER A 304 -7.94 -8.15 25.83
C SER A 304 -8.25 -6.66 25.76
N ALA A 305 -7.41 -5.91 25.05
CA ALA A 305 -7.68 -4.53 24.70
C ALA A 305 -8.79 -4.44 23.64
N TYR A 306 -9.54 -3.34 23.60
CA TYR A 306 -10.60 -3.12 22.62
C TYR A 306 -10.55 -1.71 22.04
N VAL A 307 -10.65 -1.60 20.71
CA VAL A 307 -10.79 -0.32 20.01
C VAL A 307 -11.90 -0.41 18.94
N GLY A 308 -12.93 0.43 19.12
CA GLY A 308 -14.01 0.60 18.15
C GLY A 308 -13.68 1.72 17.15
N LEU A 309 -13.66 1.39 15.86
CA LEU A 309 -13.31 2.29 14.76
C LEU A 309 -14.56 2.75 13.97
N PRO A 310 -14.49 3.90 13.27
CA PRO A 310 -15.56 4.35 12.38
C PRO A 310 -15.88 3.33 11.27
N GLY A 311 -17.13 3.29 10.80
CA GLY A 311 -17.53 2.41 9.68
C GLY A 311 -17.02 2.85 8.30
N TYR A 312 -16.60 4.11 8.16
CA TYR A 312 -16.13 4.64 6.88
C TYR A 312 -14.66 4.27 6.62
N PRO A 313 -14.29 3.74 5.43
CA PRO A 313 -12.97 3.12 5.24
C PRO A 313 -11.77 4.02 5.47
N VAL A 314 -11.76 5.21 4.87
CA VAL A 314 -10.66 6.18 5.09
C VAL A 314 -10.60 6.62 6.54
N SER A 315 -11.76 6.74 7.20
CA SER A 315 -11.82 7.14 8.61
C SER A 315 -11.27 6.05 9.52
N ALA A 316 -11.63 4.78 9.28
CA ALA A 316 -11.11 3.63 10.02
C ALA A 316 -9.59 3.55 9.90
N LEU A 317 -9.05 3.62 8.67
CA LEU A 317 -7.62 3.54 8.42
C LEU A 317 -6.85 4.74 9.02
N THR A 318 -7.40 5.95 8.90
CA THR A 318 -6.79 7.16 9.48
C THR A 318 -6.71 7.07 11.00
N ILE A 319 -7.79 6.64 11.66
CA ILE A 319 -7.83 6.49 13.12
C ILE A 319 -6.95 5.33 13.58
N PHE A 320 -6.93 4.22 12.86
CA PHE A 320 -6.00 3.12 13.11
C PHE A 320 -4.56 3.62 13.04
N GLN A 321 -4.15 4.28 11.95
CA GLN A 321 -2.78 4.75 11.77
C GLN A 321 -2.37 5.79 12.81
N THR A 322 -3.31 6.66 13.21
CA THR A 322 -3.04 7.71 14.21
C THR A 322 -2.89 7.12 15.61
N PHE A 323 -3.86 6.32 16.07
CA PHE A 323 -3.93 5.95 17.48
C PHE A 323 -3.49 4.51 17.76
N VAL A 324 -3.88 3.55 16.92
CA VAL A 324 -3.69 2.11 17.21
C VAL A 324 -2.35 1.58 16.69
N ALA A 325 -1.96 1.95 15.47
CA ALA A 325 -0.74 1.47 14.84
C ALA A 325 0.53 1.76 15.65
N PRO A 326 0.68 2.92 16.34
CA PRO A 326 1.82 3.13 17.25
C PRO A 326 1.91 2.10 18.37
N ALA A 327 0.80 1.75 19.02
CA ALA A 327 0.78 0.75 20.09
C ALA A 327 1.13 -0.65 19.55
N VAL A 328 0.54 -1.04 18.42
CA VAL A 328 0.84 -2.34 17.78
C VAL A 328 2.32 -2.44 17.38
N ARG A 329 2.91 -1.35 16.86
CA ARG A 329 4.34 -1.29 16.52
C ARG A 329 5.21 -1.46 17.76
N ASP A 330 4.91 -0.73 18.83
CA ASP A 330 5.68 -0.80 20.08
C ASP A 330 5.67 -2.20 20.69
N ALA A 331 4.49 -2.83 20.79
CA ALA A 331 4.32 -4.20 21.25
C ALA A 331 5.07 -5.21 20.37
N ALA A 332 5.08 -5.01 19.05
CA ALA A 332 5.87 -5.81 18.11
C ALA A 332 7.39 -5.48 18.14
N GLY A 333 7.83 -4.49 18.93
CA GLY A 333 9.21 -4.01 18.99
C GLY A 333 9.68 -3.27 17.74
N ARG A 334 8.76 -2.72 16.94
CA ARG A 334 9.04 -2.02 15.70
C ARG A 334 9.08 -0.51 15.90
N ASP A 335 10.15 0.11 15.44
CA ASP A 335 10.20 1.56 15.30
C ASP A 335 9.21 2.06 14.23
N PRO A 336 8.67 3.28 14.38
CA PRO A 336 7.97 3.97 13.30
C PRO A 336 8.85 4.04 12.04
N PRO A 337 8.28 3.86 10.84
CA PRO A 337 9.06 3.95 9.62
C PRO A 337 9.62 5.36 9.43
N GLN A 338 10.84 5.47 8.90
CA GLN A 338 11.47 6.78 8.63
C GLN A 338 10.66 7.62 7.62
N THR A 339 9.89 6.97 6.76
CA THR A 339 8.99 7.60 5.78
C THR A 339 7.55 7.72 6.29
N ALA A 340 7.30 7.60 7.60
CA ALA A 340 5.96 7.76 8.18
C ALA A 340 5.36 9.14 7.86
N THR A 341 6.21 10.16 7.73
CA THR A 341 5.82 11.53 7.45
C THR A 341 6.69 12.11 6.35
N VAL A 342 6.07 12.80 5.40
CA VAL A 342 6.76 13.57 4.35
C VAL A 342 6.30 15.01 4.38
N SER A 343 7.23 15.95 4.18
CA SER A 343 6.89 17.36 4.06
C SER A 343 6.66 17.72 2.60
N GLY A 344 5.62 18.52 2.34
CA GLY A 344 5.31 19.06 1.03
C GLY A 344 4.61 20.41 1.16
N THR A 345 4.17 20.98 0.03
CA THR A 345 3.41 22.23 0.02
C THR A 345 2.00 22.03 -0.52
N MET A 346 1.03 22.69 0.07
CA MET A 346 -0.36 22.65 -0.39
C MET A 346 -0.48 23.14 -1.84
N ALA A 347 -1.04 22.32 -2.71
CA ALA A 347 -1.26 22.63 -4.12
C ALA A 347 -2.45 23.58 -4.34
N VAL A 348 -3.38 23.64 -3.37
CA VAL A 348 -4.57 24.49 -3.41
C VAL A 348 -4.90 24.99 -2.01
N GLN A 349 -5.56 26.14 -1.93
CA GLN A 349 -6.09 26.65 -0.66
C GLN A 349 -7.30 25.82 -0.20
N GLU A 350 -7.30 25.41 1.07
CA GLU A 350 -8.41 24.72 1.72
C GLU A 350 -8.95 25.52 2.89
N ARG A 351 -10.28 25.54 3.07
CA ARG A 351 -10.95 26.29 4.14
C ARG A 351 -11.73 25.37 5.06
N TYR A 352 -11.63 25.63 6.36
CA TYR A 352 -12.28 24.84 7.39
C TYR A 352 -13.12 25.72 8.31
N GLY A 353 -14.11 25.08 8.95
CA GLY A 353 -14.80 25.68 10.09
C GLY A 353 -14.12 25.25 11.39
N GLU A 354 -14.08 26.17 12.35
CA GLU A 354 -13.47 26.01 13.67
C GLU A 354 -13.94 24.76 14.44
N GLY A 355 -13.08 24.25 15.33
CA GLY A 355 -13.51 23.55 16.55
C GLY A 355 -13.06 22.11 16.76
N ARG A 356 -12.41 21.44 15.78
CA ARG A 356 -11.87 20.07 15.94
C ARG A 356 -10.60 19.86 15.13
N ARG A 357 -9.67 19.06 15.65
CA ARG A 357 -8.47 18.60 14.92
C ARG A 357 -8.92 17.78 13.72
N ARG A 358 -8.40 18.07 12.52
CA ARG A 358 -8.83 17.43 11.28
C ARG A 358 -7.69 16.66 10.66
N LEU A 359 -7.93 15.39 10.39
CA LEU A 359 -7.02 14.52 9.67
C LEU A 359 -7.51 14.52 8.21
N MET A 360 -7.01 15.48 7.42
CA MET A 360 -7.43 15.69 6.04
C MET A 360 -6.77 14.63 5.13
N PRO A 361 -7.53 13.73 4.49
CA PRO A 361 -6.96 12.83 3.49
C PRO A 361 -6.31 13.61 2.35
N ALA A 362 -5.09 13.23 2.00
CA ALA A 362 -4.27 13.97 1.05
C ALA A 362 -3.58 13.02 0.06
N GLY A 363 -3.50 13.45 -1.19
CA GLY A 363 -2.67 12.84 -2.22
C GLY A 363 -1.42 13.68 -2.45
N LEU A 364 -0.38 13.03 -2.95
CA LEU A 364 0.91 13.61 -3.29
C LEU A 364 1.11 13.63 -4.80
N VAL A 365 1.85 14.61 -5.29
CA VAL A 365 2.37 14.66 -6.67
C VAL A 365 3.67 15.45 -6.68
N GLU A 366 4.62 15.07 -7.52
CA GLU A 366 5.85 15.85 -7.71
C GLU A 366 5.65 16.91 -8.79
N ASP A 367 6.11 18.13 -8.52
CA ASP A 367 6.21 19.19 -9.51
C ASP A 367 7.40 19.00 -10.46
N GLU A 368 7.65 19.96 -11.36
CA GLU A 368 8.74 19.94 -12.32
C GLU A 368 10.15 20.00 -11.69
N THR A 369 10.25 20.46 -10.44
CA THR A 369 11.50 20.52 -9.68
C THR A 369 11.75 19.27 -8.87
N GLY A 370 10.77 18.36 -8.80
CA GLY A 370 10.76 17.20 -7.91
C GLY A 370 10.31 17.52 -6.48
N SER A 371 9.75 18.70 -6.24
CA SER A 371 9.18 19.07 -4.93
C SER A 371 7.79 18.46 -4.77
N LEU A 372 7.45 18.07 -3.54
CA LEU A 372 6.17 17.43 -3.24
C LEU A 372 5.05 18.47 -3.07
N LEU A 373 4.03 18.34 -3.91
CA LEU A 373 2.77 19.04 -3.78
C LEU A 373 1.71 18.13 -3.13
N VAL A 374 0.90 18.73 -2.26
CA VAL A 374 -0.13 18.06 -1.47
C VAL A 374 -1.50 18.55 -1.90
N TYR A 375 -2.38 17.66 -2.32
CA TYR A 375 -3.75 18.00 -2.69
C TYR A 375 -4.78 17.26 -1.84
N PRO A 376 -5.90 17.92 -1.47
CA PRO A 376 -6.96 17.30 -0.69
C PRO A 376 -7.71 16.23 -1.51
N VAL A 377 -7.99 15.10 -0.87
CA VAL A 377 -8.84 14.04 -1.41
C VAL A 377 -10.18 14.09 -0.70
N ASP A 378 -11.17 14.72 -1.34
CA ASP A 378 -12.53 14.84 -0.80
C ASP A 378 -13.57 14.23 -1.74
N LYS A 379 -13.84 12.93 -1.55
CA LYS A 379 -14.96 12.21 -2.17
C LYS A 379 -16.05 11.85 -1.14
N GLY A 380 -15.98 12.45 0.06
CA GLY A 380 -16.73 11.99 1.23
C GLY A 380 -16.12 10.72 1.85
N SER A 381 -16.19 10.61 3.18
CA SER A 381 -15.55 9.53 3.94
C SER A 381 -16.03 8.11 3.59
N GLY A 382 -17.22 7.98 2.99
CA GLY A 382 -17.80 6.68 2.63
C GLY A 382 -17.34 6.12 1.28
N ALA A 383 -16.59 6.86 0.46
CA ALA A 383 -16.14 6.36 -0.83
C ALA A 383 -14.87 5.49 -0.71
N THR A 384 -14.95 4.22 -1.09
CA THR A 384 -13.83 3.26 -1.07
C THR A 384 -12.64 3.71 -1.91
N THR A 385 -12.89 4.37 -3.05
CA THR A 385 -11.82 4.88 -3.93
C THR A 385 -10.95 5.93 -3.26
N SER A 386 -11.44 6.60 -2.23
CA SER A 386 -10.65 7.54 -1.43
C SER A 386 -9.46 6.87 -0.72
N LEU A 387 -9.50 5.56 -0.48
CA LEU A 387 -8.37 4.81 0.10
C LEU A 387 -7.16 4.73 -0.84
N VAL A 388 -7.40 4.71 -2.16
CA VAL A 388 -6.33 4.61 -3.17
C VAL A 388 -5.95 5.97 -3.74
N ASP A 389 -6.85 6.95 -3.68
CA ASP A 389 -6.58 8.31 -4.13
C ASP A 389 -5.75 9.10 -3.11
N ALA A 390 -5.86 8.77 -1.82
CA ALA A 390 -5.11 9.38 -0.73
C ALA A 390 -3.85 8.57 -0.38
N ASP A 391 -2.73 9.27 -0.31
CA ASP A 391 -1.42 8.75 0.07
C ASP A 391 -1.23 8.76 1.60
N GLY A 392 -1.99 9.61 2.28
CA GLY A 392 -1.92 9.83 3.71
C GLY A 392 -2.91 10.88 4.16
N PHE A 393 -2.59 11.56 5.26
CA PHE A 393 -3.38 12.68 5.75
C PHE A 393 -2.51 13.80 6.31
N VAL A 394 -3.01 15.03 6.18
CA VAL A 394 -2.46 16.21 6.85
C VAL A 394 -3.18 16.40 8.18
N ASP A 395 -2.42 16.59 9.25
CA ASP A 395 -2.96 16.92 10.55
C ASP A 395 -3.16 18.43 10.69
N VAL A 396 -4.43 18.85 10.71
CA VAL A 396 -4.85 20.25 10.76
C VAL A 396 -5.34 20.59 12.17
N PRO A 397 -4.64 21.47 12.90
CA PRO A 397 -5.03 21.89 14.24
C PRO A 397 -6.45 22.48 14.31
N PRO A 398 -7.16 22.37 15.45
CA PRO A 398 -8.55 22.83 15.60
C PRO A 398 -8.75 24.34 15.42
N GLY A 399 -7.68 25.13 15.57
CA GLY A 399 -7.69 26.59 15.39
C GLY A 399 -7.29 27.05 13.99
N THR A 400 -7.12 26.15 13.03
CA THR A 400 -6.75 26.48 11.65
C THR A 400 -8.00 26.70 10.80
N ASP A 401 -8.23 27.95 10.39
CA ASP A 401 -9.36 28.34 9.55
C ASP A 401 -9.16 28.01 8.07
N TYR A 402 -7.92 28.04 7.61
CA TYR A 402 -7.56 27.69 6.23
C TYR A 402 -6.10 27.28 6.13
N LEU A 403 -5.78 26.49 5.11
CA LEU A 403 -4.44 26.22 4.64
C LEU A 403 -4.26 26.95 3.31
N ALA A 404 -3.23 27.77 3.18
CA ALA A 404 -2.94 28.52 1.96
C ALA A 404 -2.28 27.63 0.90
N GLU A 405 -2.47 27.98 -0.38
CA GLU A 405 -1.63 27.46 -1.45
C GLU A 405 -0.16 27.82 -1.18
N GLY A 406 0.75 26.87 -1.40
CA GLY A 406 2.18 27.00 -1.10
C GLY A 406 2.54 26.86 0.39
N GLU A 407 1.56 26.68 1.28
CA GLU A 407 1.83 26.46 2.71
C GLU A 407 2.49 25.09 2.92
N ALA A 408 3.58 25.07 3.70
CA ALA A 408 4.27 23.84 4.05
C ALA A 408 3.43 23.02 5.03
N VAL A 409 3.24 21.75 4.71
CA VAL A 409 2.47 20.79 5.52
C VAL A 409 3.22 19.47 5.61
N ASP A 410 2.98 18.76 6.72
CA ASP A 410 3.43 17.40 6.91
C ASP A 410 2.30 16.42 6.62
N VAL A 411 2.59 15.41 5.81
CA VAL A 411 1.66 14.34 5.43
C VAL A 411 2.09 13.06 6.12
N THR A 412 1.25 12.54 7.02
CA THR A 412 1.42 11.20 7.59
C THR A 412 0.91 10.18 6.57
N LEU A 413 1.80 9.34 6.06
CA LEU A 413 1.48 8.37 5.01
C LEU A 413 0.67 7.20 5.57
N PHE A 414 -0.26 6.68 4.78
CA PHE A 414 -0.97 5.44 5.13
C PHE A 414 -0.07 4.20 5.05
N SER A 415 1.01 4.27 4.28
CA SER A 415 2.06 3.26 4.23
C SER A 415 3.42 3.90 3.89
N PRO A 416 4.54 3.45 4.51
CA PRO A 416 5.88 3.83 4.10
C PRO A 416 6.25 3.46 2.65
N ALA A 417 5.49 2.55 2.02
CA ALA A 417 5.67 2.14 0.64
C ALA A 417 5.02 3.10 -0.37
N VAL A 418 4.23 4.07 0.10
CA VAL A 418 3.61 5.09 -0.74
C VAL A 418 4.68 5.80 -1.57
N ARG A 419 4.37 6.01 -2.85
CA ARG A 419 5.18 6.77 -3.78
C ARG A 419 4.25 7.68 -4.60
N PRO A 420 4.54 8.99 -4.71
CA PRO A 420 3.75 9.88 -5.55
C PRO A 420 3.64 9.35 -6.99
N PRO A 421 2.52 9.54 -7.71
CA PRO A 421 2.42 9.09 -9.09
C PRO A 421 3.46 9.78 -9.98
N THR A 422 3.97 9.09 -11.00
CA THR A 422 4.85 9.76 -11.99
C THR A 422 4.05 10.63 -12.96
N LEU A 423 2.76 10.32 -13.08
CA LEU A 423 1.77 11.05 -13.87
C LEU A 423 0.46 11.12 -13.07
N LEU A 424 0.05 12.32 -12.67
CA LEU A 424 -1.27 12.60 -12.13
C LEU A 424 -2.16 13.22 -13.20
N GLY A 425 -3.20 12.48 -13.61
CA GLY A 425 -4.22 13.00 -14.51
C GLY A 425 -5.56 13.22 -13.81
N MET A 426 -6.33 14.21 -14.26
CA MET A 426 -7.69 14.45 -13.78
C MET A 426 -8.61 14.86 -14.93
N GLY A 427 -9.85 14.37 -14.96
CA GLY A 427 -10.82 14.83 -15.96
C GLY A 427 -11.80 13.77 -16.42
N GLU A 428 -12.07 13.74 -17.72
CA GLU A 428 -13.03 12.84 -18.35
C GLU A 428 -12.61 11.37 -18.19
N ASP A 429 -13.57 10.52 -17.85
CA ASP A 429 -13.38 9.08 -17.88
C ASP A 429 -13.56 8.55 -19.32
N ASP A 430 -12.64 7.70 -19.77
CA ASP A 430 -12.64 7.16 -21.12
C ASP A 430 -11.96 5.77 -21.19
N PRO A 431 -12.53 4.80 -21.94
CA PRO A 431 -11.96 3.46 -22.02
C PRO A 431 -10.63 3.41 -22.80
N LEU A 432 -10.39 4.32 -23.76
CA LEU A 432 -9.11 4.37 -24.47
C LEU A 432 -8.03 5.00 -23.58
N LEU A 433 -8.40 6.04 -22.81
CA LEU A 433 -7.52 6.58 -21.78
C LEU A 433 -7.05 5.49 -20.81
N SER A 434 -7.95 4.60 -20.38
CA SER A 434 -7.58 3.49 -19.49
C SER A 434 -6.48 2.60 -20.09
N ARG A 435 -6.60 2.23 -21.38
CA ARG A 435 -5.56 1.44 -22.08
C ARG A 435 -4.25 2.21 -22.25
N LEU A 436 -4.34 3.53 -22.47
CA LEU A 436 -3.18 4.39 -22.59
C LEU A 436 -2.45 4.54 -21.25
N LEU A 437 -3.17 4.61 -20.12
CA LEU A 437 -2.55 4.68 -18.80
C LEU A 437 -1.78 3.38 -18.47
N ASP A 438 -2.20 2.23 -19.00
CA ASP A 438 -1.47 0.96 -18.84
C ASP A 438 -0.04 1.01 -19.42
N THR A 439 0.25 1.94 -20.34
CA THR A 439 1.60 2.12 -20.91
C THR A 439 2.47 3.09 -20.12
N VAL A 440 1.92 3.74 -19.09
CA VAL A 440 2.63 4.70 -18.25
C VAL A 440 3.04 4.04 -16.93
N SER A 441 4.22 4.37 -16.41
CA SER A 441 4.69 3.83 -15.13
C SER A 441 4.01 4.53 -13.95
N ARG A 442 3.26 3.82 -13.11
CA ARG A 442 2.59 4.36 -11.91
C ARG A 442 1.76 5.64 -12.18
N PRO A 443 0.82 5.62 -13.13
CA PRO A 443 -0.13 6.71 -13.28
C PRO A 443 -1.10 6.71 -12.10
N ARG A 444 -1.61 7.89 -11.75
CA ARG A 444 -2.85 8.05 -10.98
C ARG A 444 -3.80 8.88 -11.81
N TYR A 445 -5.04 8.43 -11.93
CA TYR A 445 -6.06 9.16 -12.66
C TYR A 445 -7.32 9.36 -11.82
N LEU A 446 -7.78 10.60 -11.69
CA LEU A 446 -9.01 10.94 -10.99
C LEU A 446 -10.11 11.31 -12.01
N PRO A 447 -11.13 10.46 -12.20
CA PRO A 447 -12.22 10.73 -13.15
C PRO A 447 -13.22 11.72 -12.53
N LEU A 448 -12.96 13.01 -12.70
CA LEU A 448 -13.76 14.11 -12.13
C LEU A 448 -14.66 14.79 -13.17
N GLY A 449 -14.58 14.38 -14.44
CA GLY A 449 -15.24 15.03 -15.56
C GLY A 449 -14.41 16.18 -16.14
N SER A 450 -14.63 16.49 -17.41
CA SER A 450 -13.89 17.51 -18.18
C SER A 450 -13.82 18.87 -17.49
N THR A 451 -14.92 19.33 -16.88
CA THR A 451 -14.99 20.67 -16.26
C THR A 451 -14.10 20.76 -15.02
N GLU A 452 -14.16 19.77 -14.14
CA GLU A 452 -13.32 19.73 -12.95
C GLU A 452 -11.86 19.43 -13.30
N GLY A 453 -11.61 18.60 -14.32
CA GLY A 453 -10.25 18.37 -14.82
C GLY A 453 -9.54 19.66 -15.23
N LEU A 454 -10.21 20.49 -16.05
CA LEU A 454 -9.71 21.81 -16.46
C LEU A 454 -9.48 22.72 -15.26
N ARG A 455 -10.48 22.84 -14.37
CA ARG A 455 -10.37 23.67 -13.18
C ARG A 455 -9.17 23.26 -12.31
N ARG A 456 -8.91 21.96 -12.17
CA ARG A 456 -7.77 21.44 -11.38
C ARG A 456 -6.43 21.69 -12.09
N LEU A 457 -6.39 21.58 -13.42
CA LEU A 457 -5.22 21.93 -14.23
C LEU A 457 -4.85 23.41 -14.11
N ASP A 458 -5.84 24.31 -14.14
CA ASP A 458 -5.63 25.75 -13.97
C ASP A 458 -5.08 26.11 -12.58
N ASN A 459 -5.37 25.29 -11.56
CA ASN A 459 -4.78 25.40 -10.22
C ASN A 459 -3.42 24.69 -10.09
N GLY A 460 -2.84 24.22 -11.20
CA GLY A 460 -1.53 23.58 -11.23
C GLY A 460 -1.46 22.22 -10.51
N VAL A 461 -2.58 21.56 -10.22
CA VAL A 461 -2.56 20.32 -9.42
C VAL A 461 -2.09 19.10 -10.24
N PRO A 462 -2.82 18.67 -11.29
CA PRO A 462 -2.41 17.52 -12.09
C PRO A 462 -1.30 17.87 -13.09
N ASP A 463 -0.64 16.83 -13.59
CA ASP A 463 0.25 16.91 -14.74
C ASP A 463 -0.54 17.05 -16.04
N ILE A 464 -1.69 16.36 -16.13
CA ILE A 464 -2.58 16.40 -17.30
C ILE A 464 -4.06 16.57 -16.91
N ALA A 465 -4.83 17.19 -17.78
CA ALA A 465 -6.28 17.05 -17.81
C ALA A 465 -6.77 16.40 -19.09
N VAL A 466 -7.69 15.45 -18.97
CA VAL A 466 -8.37 14.87 -20.13
C VAL A 466 -9.74 15.50 -20.22
N VAL A 467 -10.06 16.04 -21.39
CA VAL A 467 -11.30 16.78 -21.62
C VAL A 467 -11.98 16.25 -22.86
N ALA A 468 -13.30 16.20 -22.84
CA ALA A 468 -14.10 15.80 -23.98
C ALA A 468 -15.17 16.85 -24.30
N GLY A 469 -15.46 16.96 -25.59
CA GLY A 469 -16.59 17.74 -26.09
C GLY A 469 -16.35 19.23 -26.20
N PRO A 470 -17.44 20.00 -26.36
CA PRO A 470 -17.36 21.45 -26.47
C PRO A 470 -16.73 21.99 -25.19
N THR A 471 -15.58 22.62 -25.32
CA THR A 471 -14.80 23.15 -24.20
C THR A 471 -14.41 24.57 -24.55
N SER A 472 -14.48 25.49 -23.57
CA SER A 472 -14.03 26.87 -23.75
C SER A 472 -12.54 26.89 -24.08
N SER A 473 -12.14 27.77 -24.99
CA SER A 473 -10.76 27.89 -25.49
C SER A 473 -9.79 28.61 -24.55
N ASP A 474 -10.25 29.09 -23.39
CA ASP A 474 -9.56 30.14 -22.62
C ASP A 474 -8.62 29.61 -21.51
N HIS A 475 -8.18 28.35 -21.60
CA HIS A 475 -7.28 27.74 -20.61
C HIS A 475 -5.81 27.81 -21.06
N GLU A 476 -4.90 28.18 -20.15
CA GLU A 476 -3.45 28.19 -20.39
C GLU A 476 -2.87 26.76 -20.31
N ALA A 477 -3.27 25.91 -21.26
CA ALA A 477 -2.85 24.52 -21.33
C ALA A 477 -2.26 24.16 -22.70
N THR A 478 -1.39 23.14 -22.74
CA THR A 478 -0.86 22.61 -24.01
C THR A 478 -1.55 21.33 -24.40
N ASP A 479 -2.17 21.36 -25.57
CA ASP A 479 -2.75 20.19 -26.20
C ASP A 479 -1.63 19.33 -26.79
N ILE A 480 -1.51 18.09 -26.30
CA ILE A 480 -0.50 17.13 -26.77
C ILE A 480 -1.11 16.03 -27.66
N GLY A 481 -2.36 16.18 -28.05
CA GLY A 481 -3.08 15.23 -28.88
C GLY A 481 -4.32 14.65 -28.20
N GLY A 482 -4.97 13.73 -28.91
CA GLY A 482 -6.26 13.21 -28.51
C GLY A 482 -6.81 12.21 -29.51
N TRP A 483 -8.10 11.92 -29.38
CA TRP A 483 -8.83 11.02 -30.26
C TRP A 483 -10.25 11.54 -30.45
N GLN A 484 -10.95 10.99 -31.45
CA GLN A 484 -12.39 11.15 -31.62
C GLN A 484 -13.10 9.91 -31.08
N ARG A 485 -14.27 10.12 -30.49
CA ARG A 485 -15.15 9.04 -30.05
C ARG A 485 -16.57 9.26 -30.51
N GLU A 486 -17.26 8.19 -30.85
CA GLU A 486 -18.69 8.19 -31.17
C GLU A 486 -19.52 8.08 -29.89
N TRP A 487 -20.48 9.00 -29.75
CA TRP A 487 -21.34 9.11 -28.58
C TRP A 487 -22.81 9.19 -28.97
N GLY A 488 -23.69 8.84 -28.03
CA GLY A 488 -25.12 8.86 -28.26
C GLY A 488 -25.91 8.11 -27.19
N LEU A 489 -27.00 7.47 -27.60
CA LEU A 489 -27.87 6.72 -26.71
C LEU A 489 -27.53 5.23 -26.79
N VAL A 490 -27.14 4.64 -25.66
CA VAL A 490 -27.09 3.19 -25.47
C VAL A 490 -28.50 2.73 -25.11
N VAL A 491 -29.03 1.76 -25.85
CA VAL A 491 -30.44 1.38 -25.78
C VAL A 491 -30.60 -0.13 -25.68
N SER A 492 -31.71 -0.58 -25.08
CA SER A 492 -32.05 -2.01 -25.05
C SER A 492 -32.29 -2.51 -26.49
N PRO A 493 -31.92 -3.75 -26.85
CA PRO A 493 -32.25 -4.31 -28.16
C PRO A 493 -33.75 -4.35 -28.50
N ASP A 494 -34.61 -4.34 -27.48
CA ASP A 494 -36.07 -4.45 -27.62
C ASP A 494 -36.79 -3.09 -27.68
N THR A 495 -36.06 -1.97 -27.54
CA THR A 495 -36.66 -0.63 -27.57
C THR A 495 -36.69 -0.07 -29.00
N ASP A 496 -37.64 0.82 -29.25
CA ASP A 496 -37.84 1.52 -30.52
C ASP A 496 -37.23 2.93 -30.56
N VAL A 497 -36.49 3.33 -29.52
CA VAL A 497 -35.74 4.59 -29.49
C VAL A 497 -34.70 4.59 -30.62
N SER A 498 -34.85 5.55 -31.52
CA SER A 498 -34.08 5.68 -32.76
C SER A 498 -33.41 7.03 -32.92
N ASP A 499 -33.86 8.05 -32.19
CA ASP A 499 -33.24 9.37 -32.10
C ASP A 499 -33.49 10.06 -30.74
N LEU A 500 -32.98 11.28 -30.57
CA LEU A 500 -33.16 12.08 -29.35
C LEU A 500 -34.62 12.54 -29.15
N GLY A 501 -35.35 12.76 -30.24
CA GLY A 501 -36.74 13.19 -30.22
C GLY A 501 -37.67 12.15 -29.61
N ASP A 502 -37.38 10.86 -29.81
CA ASP A 502 -38.13 9.76 -29.19
C ASP A 502 -38.14 9.87 -27.65
N LEU A 503 -37.06 10.35 -27.02
CA LEU A 503 -37.00 10.56 -25.57
C LEU A 503 -37.88 11.72 -25.08
N VAL A 504 -38.21 12.67 -25.95
CA VAL A 504 -39.09 13.82 -25.66
C VAL A 504 -40.56 13.46 -25.92
N ASP A 505 -40.80 12.71 -26.99
CA ASP A 505 -42.16 12.43 -27.49
C ASP A 505 -42.76 11.15 -26.88
N GLY A 506 -41.90 10.24 -26.40
CA GLY A 506 -42.27 8.94 -25.84
C GLY A 506 -42.26 8.86 -24.32
N ASP A 507 -42.55 7.66 -23.80
CA ASP A 507 -42.52 7.33 -22.37
C ASP A 507 -41.36 6.37 -22.10
N TYR A 508 -40.13 6.90 -22.14
CA TYR A 508 -38.89 6.15 -21.97
C TYR A 508 -38.11 6.64 -20.76
N ARG A 509 -37.63 5.72 -19.94
CA ARG A 509 -36.77 6.02 -18.81
C ARG A 509 -35.34 6.24 -19.30
N PHE A 510 -34.83 7.45 -19.12
CA PHE A 510 -33.47 7.82 -19.50
C PHE A 510 -32.55 7.91 -18.28
N VAL A 511 -31.28 7.58 -18.47
CA VAL A 511 -30.21 7.81 -17.48
C VAL A 511 -29.08 8.62 -18.10
N ASN A 512 -28.73 9.72 -17.45
CA ASN A 512 -27.77 10.68 -17.93
C ASN A 512 -26.38 10.55 -17.27
N ARG A 513 -25.43 11.34 -17.74
CA ARG A 513 -24.12 11.58 -17.12
C ARG A 513 -24.19 12.82 -16.21
N ASP A 514 -23.30 12.87 -15.24
CA ASP A 514 -23.16 14.04 -14.36
C ASP A 514 -22.75 15.30 -15.13
N SER A 515 -23.06 16.48 -14.58
CA SER A 515 -22.82 17.78 -15.22
C SER A 515 -21.35 18.13 -15.42
N ALA A 516 -20.42 17.41 -14.80
CA ALA A 516 -18.99 17.64 -15.02
C ALA A 516 -18.48 16.94 -16.29
N SER A 517 -19.20 15.92 -16.78
CA SER A 517 -18.85 15.13 -17.97
C SER A 517 -19.00 15.91 -19.28
N GLY A 518 -18.05 15.72 -20.19
CA GLY A 518 -18.12 16.23 -21.56
C GLY A 518 -19.33 15.68 -22.33
N LEU A 519 -19.67 14.39 -22.11
CA LEU A 519 -20.84 13.77 -22.73
C LEU A 519 -22.14 14.49 -22.33
N ARG A 520 -22.27 14.89 -21.06
CA ARG A 520 -23.46 15.63 -20.60
C ARG A 520 -23.58 16.96 -21.34
N ARG A 521 -22.46 17.67 -21.54
CA ARG A 521 -22.47 18.92 -22.31
C ARG A 521 -22.81 18.69 -23.78
N SER A 522 -22.25 17.66 -24.41
CA SER A 522 -22.57 17.31 -25.79
C SER A 522 -24.06 16.95 -25.97
N PHE A 523 -24.63 16.22 -25.01
CA PHE A 523 -26.06 15.92 -24.98
C PHE A 523 -26.92 17.17 -24.80
N ASP A 524 -26.51 18.06 -23.90
CA ASP A 524 -27.16 19.34 -23.64
C ASP A 524 -27.21 20.23 -24.90
N ASP A 525 -26.12 20.29 -25.68
CA ASP A 525 -26.07 21.00 -26.96
C ASP A 525 -26.98 20.34 -28.01
N ALA A 526 -27.09 19.01 -28.02
CA ALA A 526 -28.01 18.29 -28.90
C ALA A 526 -29.49 18.56 -28.55
N VAL A 527 -29.82 18.67 -27.25
CA VAL A 527 -31.16 19.08 -26.79
C VAL A 527 -31.46 20.52 -27.22
N ASP A 528 -30.49 21.43 -27.13
CA ASP A 528 -30.65 22.81 -27.61
C ASP A 528 -30.91 22.86 -29.13
N ALA A 529 -30.14 22.10 -29.92
CA ALA A 529 -30.33 22.00 -31.37
C ALA A 529 -31.72 21.45 -31.74
N LEU A 530 -32.22 20.44 -30.99
CA LEU A 530 -33.57 19.92 -31.16
C LEU A 530 -34.64 20.97 -30.80
N GLY A 531 -34.39 21.78 -29.76
CA GLY A 531 -35.26 22.89 -29.38
C GLY A 531 -35.34 23.97 -30.47
N GLU A 532 -34.21 24.32 -31.06
CA GLU A 532 -34.15 25.24 -32.21
C GLU A 532 -34.92 24.70 -33.42
N GLU A 533 -34.78 23.40 -33.73
CA GLU A 533 -35.52 22.73 -34.81
C GLU A 533 -37.04 22.74 -34.56
N ARG A 534 -37.46 22.46 -33.32
CA ARG A 534 -38.87 22.35 -32.94
C ARG A 534 -39.52 23.70 -32.60
N GLY A 535 -38.73 24.76 -32.44
CA GLY A 535 -39.19 26.07 -31.97
C GLY A 535 -39.67 26.06 -30.51
N VAL A 536 -39.07 25.19 -29.69
CA VAL A 536 -39.42 24.94 -28.28
C VAL A 536 -38.24 25.31 -27.38
N GLY A 537 -38.50 25.83 -26.19
CA GLY A 537 -37.43 26.17 -25.24
C GLY A 537 -36.81 24.93 -24.60
N ARG A 538 -35.50 24.96 -24.33
CA ARG A 538 -34.75 23.88 -23.67
C ARG A 538 -35.42 23.32 -22.42
N ALA A 539 -35.93 24.20 -21.56
CA ALA A 539 -36.58 23.78 -20.30
C ALA A 539 -37.78 22.86 -20.54
N GLU A 540 -38.56 23.11 -21.60
CA GLU A 540 -39.71 22.28 -21.95
C GLU A 540 -39.29 20.90 -22.46
N LEU A 541 -38.18 20.81 -23.21
CA LEU A 541 -37.61 19.52 -23.63
C LEU A 541 -37.03 18.73 -22.46
N ILE A 542 -36.32 19.40 -21.54
CA ILE A 542 -35.77 18.76 -20.34
C ILE A 542 -36.89 18.20 -19.47
N ASP A 543 -37.95 18.98 -19.25
CA ASP A 543 -39.11 18.56 -18.45
C ASP A 543 -39.85 17.37 -19.09
N ALA A 544 -39.72 17.18 -20.40
CA ALA A 544 -40.33 16.07 -21.13
C ALA A 544 -39.50 14.77 -21.09
N ILE A 545 -38.18 14.84 -20.89
CA ILE A 545 -37.31 13.66 -20.84
C ILE A 545 -37.32 13.07 -19.42
N ASP A 546 -38.00 11.93 -19.25
CA ASP A 546 -38.00 11.22 -17.96
C ASP A 546 -36.59 10.73 -17.59
N GLY A 547 -36.08 11.22 -16.47
CA GLY A 547 -34.73 10.88 -15.98
C GLY A 547 -33.60 11.77 -16.53
N TYR A 548 -33.89 12.92 -17.15
CA TYR A 548 -32.85 13.87 -17.58
C TYR A 548 -31.86 14.25 -16.45
N GLU A 549 -32.37 14.45 -15.23
CA GLU A 549 -31.55 14.75 -14.04
C GLU A 549 -31.10 13.51 -13.25
N LEU A 550 -31.46 12.30 -13.70
CA LEU A 550 -30.98 11.05 -13.13
C LEU A 550 -29.58 10.75 -13.66
N THR A 551 -28.57 11.18 -12.92
CA THR A 551 -27.17 11.10 -13.37
C THR A 551 -26.39 9.93 -12.75
N THR A 552 -25.37 9.46 -13.47
CA THR A 552 -24.39 8.48 -12.99
C THR A 552 -22.95 8.92 -13.32
N LYS A 553 -21.93 8.29 -12.71
CA LYS A 553 -20.54 8.79 -12.70
C LYS A 553 -19.56 8.17 -13.70
N ALA A 554 -19.57 6.87 -13.97
CA ALA A 554 -18.63 6.27 -14.92
C ALA A 554 -19.22 6.22 -16.34
N HIS A 555 -18.37 6.24 -17.37
CA HIS A 555 -18.82 6.19 -18.77
C HIS A 555 -19.70 4.96 -19.10
N GLU A 556 -19.50 3.85 -18.38
CA GLU A 556 -20.28 2.61 -18.54
C GLU A 556 -21.55 2.57 -17.65
N SER A 557 -21.70 3.48 -16.68
CA SER A 557 -22.80 3.43 -15.69
C SER A 557 -24.21 3.56 -16.31
N PRO A 558 -24.50 4.48 -17.24
CA PRO A 558 -25.81 4.54 -17.89
C PRO A 558 -26.15 3.28 -18.67
N ALA A 559 -25.19 2.73 -19.40
CA ALA A 559 -25.37 1.49 -20.17
C ALA A 559 -25.69 0.29 -19.28
N ARG A 560 -25.10 0.21 -18.08
CA ARG A 560 -25.43 -0.85 -17.10
C ARG A 560 -26.84 -0.73 -16.53
N LYS A 561 -27.39 0.49 -16.42
CA LYS A 561 -28.80 0.68 -16.05
C LYS A 561 -29.74 0.15 -17.14
N VAL A 562 -29.39 0.37 -18.41
CA VAL A 562 -30.11 -0.23 -19.54
C VAL A 562 -30.01 -1.75 -19.53
N LEU A 563 -28.81 -2.30 -19.34
CA LEU A 563 -28.59 -3.76 -19.25
C LEU A 563 -29.41 -4.40 -18.11
N ALA A 564 -29.55 -3.71 -16.99
CA ALA A 564 -30.36 -4.16 -15.84
C ALA A 564 -31.88 -3.93 -16.03
N SER A 565 -32.32 -3.37 -17.17
CA SER A 565 -33.72 -2.98 -17.44
C SER A 565 -34.27 -1.90 -16.49
N ASP A 566 -33.39 -1.18 -15.78
CA ASP A 566 -33.73 -0.04 -14.94
C ASP A 566 -34.03 1.22 -15.78
N ALA A 567 -33.54 1.26 -17.02
CA ALA A 567 -33.71 2.34 -17.98
C ALA A 567 -33.89 1.78 -19.40
N ASP A 568 -34.53 2.54 -20.28
CA ASP A 568 -34.78 2.16 -21.67
C ASP A 568 -33.67 2.74 -22.60
N ALA A 569 -33.12 3.90 -22.23
CA ALA A 569 -31.97 4.52 -22.88
C ALA A 569 -31.00 5.13 -21.85
N GLY A 570 -29.71 5.20 -22.20
CA GLY A 570 -28.70 5.84 -21.38
C GLY A 570 -27.64 6.56 -22.22
N LEU A 571 -27.17 7.71 -21.77
CA LEU A 571 -26.12 8.46 -22.45
C LEU A 571 -24.79 7.71 -22.37
N GLY A 572 -24.14 7.43 -23.51
CA GLY A 572 -22.90 6.66 -23.50
C GLY A 572 -22.15 6.63 -24.82
N LEU A 573 -21.15 5.74 -24.86
CA LEU A 573 -20.23 5.59 -25.99
C LEU A 573 -20.57 4.37 -26.84
N ARG A 574 -20.29 4.43 -28.15
CA ARG A 574 -20.41 3.28 -29.07
C ARG A 574 -19.58 2.08 -28.57
N ALA A 575 -18.38 2.34 -28.05
CA ALA A 575 -17.50 1.32 -27.48
C ALA A 575 -18.16 0.56 -26.33
N THR A 576 -18.89 1.27 -25.46
CA THR A 576 -19.59 0.69 -24.32
C THR A 576 -20.77 -0.18 -24.76
N ALA A 577 -21.58 0.31 -25.71
CA ALA A 577 -22.68 -0.46 -26.26
C ALA A 577 -22.20 -1.76 -26.90
N ALA A 578 -21.14 -1.71 -27.71
CA ALA A 578 -20.53 -2.89 -28.33
C ALA A 578 -19.99 -3.89 -27.29
N LYS A 579 -19.34 -3.40 -26.22
CA LYS A 579 -18.81 -4.24 -25.14
C LYS A 579 -19.91 -4.99 -24.37
N LEU A 580 -21.06 -4.35 -24.17
CA LEU A 580 -22.19 -4.91 -23.41
C LEU A 580 -23.25 -5.59 -24.29
N ASP A 581 -23.01 -5.69 -25.60
CA ASP A 581 -23.97 -6.24 -26.59
C ASP A 581 -25.34 -5.54 -26.56
N LEU A 582 -25.32 -4.20 -26.46
CA LEU A 582 -26.50 -3.34 -26.44
C LEU A 582 -26.69 -2.60 -27.77
N GLY A 583 -27.91 -2.12 -28.00
CA GLY A 583 -28.21 -1.21 -29.10
C GLY A 583 -27.53 0.15 -28.91
N PHE A 584 -27.34 0.87 -30.01
CA PHE A 584 -26.73 2.20 -29.98
C PHE A 584 -27.29 3.10 -31.08
N VAL A 585 -27.75 4.28 -30.67
CA VAL A 585 -28.19 5.37 -31.52
C VAL A 585 -27.13 6.46 -31.49
N SER A 586 -26.50 6.71 -32.63
CA SER A 586 -25.45 7.74 -32.76
C SER A 586 -26.05 9.14 -32.71
N LEU A 587 -25.48 10.01 -31.87
CA LEU A 587 -25.79 11.45 -31.85
C LEU A 587 -24.64 12.29 -32.39
N GLY A 588 -23.51 11.66 -32.73
CA GLY A 588 -22.37 12.29 -33.38
C GLY A 588 -21.04 11.78 -32.85
N THR A 589 -20.00 12.56 -33.13
CA THR A 589 -18.65 12.34 -32.63
C THR A 589 -18.22 13.48 -31.72
N GLU A 590 -17.33 13.18 -30.78
CA GLU A 590 -16.82 14.08 -29.78
C GLU A 590 -15.29 13.95 -29.70
N SER A 591 -14.59 15.08 -29.68
CA SER A 591 -13.14 15.08 -29.49
C SER A 591 -12.82 14.89 -28.02
N VAL A 592 -11.89 13.97 -27.73
CA VAL A 592 -11.18 13.87 -26.45
C VAL A 592 -9.78 14.44 -26.65
N ARG A 593 -9.34 15.29 -25.72
CA ARG A 593 -8.05 15.98 -25.80
C ARG A 593 -7.30 15.81 -24.48
N VAL A 594 -6.00 15.62 -24.58
CA VAL A 594 -5.10 15.54 -23.43
C VAL A 594 -4.33 16.85 -23.33
N LEU A 595 -4.60 17.56 -22.24
CA LEU A 595 -4.04 18.88 -21.95
C LEU A 595 -2.97 18.75 -20.87
N VAL A 596 -1.82 19.35 -21.08
CA VAL A 596 -0.67 19.27 -20.16
C VAL A 596 -0.50 20.59 -19.41
N ASN A 597 -0.15 20.47 -18.13
CA ASN A 597 0.28 21.58 -17.30
C ASN A 597 1.55 22.21 -17.92
N PRO A 598 1.52 23.51 -18.27
CA PRO A 598 2.63 24.14 -18.99
C PRO A 598 3.98 24.02 -18.28
N ASP A 599 3.99 23.99 -16.95
CA ASP A 599 5.21 23.93 -16.14
C ASP A 599 5.81 22.52 -16.09
N ARG A 600 5.04 21.48 -16.41
CA ARG A 600 5.42 20.06 -16.26
C ARG A 600 5.63 19.30 -17.57
N ARG A 601 5.71 20.01 -18.70
CA ARG A 601 5.87 19.40 -20.04
C ARG A 601 7.11 18.53 -20.19
N GLU A 602 8.17 18.86 -19.46
CA GLU A 602 9.46 18.19 -19.54
C GLU A 602 9.55 16.91 -18.66
N LYS A 603 8.47 16.52 -17.97
CA LYS A 603 8.45 15.25 -17.21
C LYS A 603 8.53 14.07 -18.18
N ASP A 604 9.37 13.08 -17.87
CA ASP A 604 9.54 11.85 -18.67
C ASP A 604 8.21 11.13 -18.94
N SER A 605 7.28 11.16 -17.98
CA SER A 605 5.95 10.58 -18.12
C SER A 605 5.07 11.29 -19.15
N ILE A 606 5.24 12.61 -19.34
CA ILE A 606 4.57 13.38 -20.39
C ILE A 606 5.16 13.05 -21.76
N GLY A 607 6.49 12.94 -21.87
CA GLY A 607 7.14 12.50 -23.11
C GLY A 607 6.66 11.12 -23.55
N SER A 608 6.65 10.16 -22.62
CA SER A 608 6.14 8.79 -22.86
C SER A 608 4.68 8.79 -23.31
N LEU A 609 3.85 9.64 -22.68
CA LEU A 609 2.44 9.79 -23.02
C LEU A 609 2.25 10.38 -24.43
N ALA A 610 3.01 11.43 -24.78
CA ALA A 610 2.95 12.07 -26.08
C ALA A 610 3.38 11.13 -27.22
N GLU A 611 4.40 10.30 -26.99
CA GLU A 611 4.81 9.25 -27.94
C GLU A 611 3.67 8.27 -28.24
N VAL A 612 2.98 7.80 -27.19
CA VAL A 612 1.85 6.88 -27.33
C VAL A 612 0.65 7.55 -28.01
N LEU A 613 0.35 8.81 -27.68
CA LEU A 613 -0.71 9.58 -28.33
C LEU A 613 -0.46 9.79 -29.84
N SER A 614 0.81 9.81 -30.27
CA SER A 614 1.16 9.96 -31.69
C SER A 614 0.90 8.70 -32.54
N ASP A 615 0.72 7.53 -31.91
CA ASP A 615 0.39 6.27 -32.57
C ASP A 615 -0.60 5.43 -31.73
N LEU A 616 -1.86 5.86 -31.72
CA LEU A 616 -2.93 5.18 -30.99
C LEU A 616 -3.45 3.92 -31.69
N GLY A 617 -2.96 3.59 -32.89
CA GLY A 617 -3.55 2.55 -33.74
C GLY A 617 -3.69 1.20 -33.04
N ALA A 618 -2.62 0.76 -32.34
CA ALA A 618 -2.63 -0.49 -31.58
C ALA A 618 -3.58 -0.46 -30.37
N LEU A 619 -3.75 0.70 -29.72
CA LEU A 619 -4.61 0.84 -28.53
C LEU A 619 -6.09 0.93 -28.90
N THR A 620 -6.41 1.47 -30.08
CA THR A 620 -7.79 1.53 -30.61
C THR A 620 -8.29 0.22 -31.19
N ASP A 621 -7.42 -0.79 -31.37
CA ASP A 621 -7.84 -2.06 -31.97
C ASP A 621 -8.94 -2.75 -31.15
N GLY A 622 -9.99 -3.17 -31.86
CA GLY A 622 -11.21 -3.74 -31.27
C GLY A 622 -12.11 -2.77 -30.50
N MET A 623 -11.87 -1.45 -30.52
CA MET A 623 -12.73 -0.45 -29.87
C MET A 623 -13.68 0.22 -30.87
N ALA A 624 -14.97 -0.09 -30.78
CA ALA A 624 -15.96 0.47 -31.68
C ALA A 624 -16.14 1.99 -31.47
N GLY A 625 -16.13 2.75 -32.56
CA GLY A 625 -16.37 4.20 -32.54
C GLY A 625 -15.25 5.01 -31.88
N MET A 626 -14.01 4.51 -31.86
CA MET A 626 -12.82 5.26 -31.44
C MET A 626 -11.92 5.48 -32.65
N GLU A 627 -11.56 6.73 -32.94
CA GLU A 627 -10.70 7.09 -34.08
C GLU A 627 -9.51 7.96 -33.60
N PRO A 628 -8.26 7.59 -33.89
CA PRO A 628 -7.09 8.44 -33.64
C PRO A 628 -7.21 9.78 -34.39
N GLN A 629 -6.69 10.87 -33.79
CA GLN A 629 -6.59 12.18 -34.46
C GLN A 629 -5.30 12.36 -35.26
#